data_AF-A0A966GN28-F1
#
_entry.id   AF-A0A966GN28-F1
#
_cell.length_a   1.000
_cell.length_b   1.000
_cell.length_c   1.000
_cell.angle_alpha   90.00
_cell.angle_beta   90.00
_cell.angle_gamma   90.00
#
_symmetry.space_group_name_H-M   'P 1'
#
loop_
_entity.id
_entity.type
_entity.pdbx_description
1 polymer ?
#
loop_
_entity_poly.entity_id
_entity_poly.type
_entity_poly.pdbx_seq_one_letter_code
_entity_poly.pdbx_strand_id
1 'polypeptide(L)' 'MKYHKSKIYKLINDSFYCGQMQFHGKVYEGKHETIISRKLFDEC' A
#
# COMPACT_ATOMS: atom_id res chain seq x y z
N MET A 1 -17.84 9.88 -11.87
CA MET A 1 -16.65 9.04 -12.08
C MET A 1 -16.95 7.65 -11.50
N LYS A 2 -17.06 6.59 -12.32
CA LYS A 2 -17.30 5.23 -11.81
C LYS A 2 -15.94 4.58 -11.49
N TYR A 3 -15.63 4.42 -10.21
CA TYR A 3 -14.44 3.68 -9.79
C TYR A 3 -14.75 2.19 -9.77
N HIS A 4 -13.91 1.39 -10.41
CA HIS A 4 -14.05 -0.06 -10.40
C HIS A 4 -13.40 -0.61 -9.13
N LYS A 5 -14.12 -1.44 -8.37
CA LYS A 5 -13.66 -1.97 -7.08
C LYS A 5 -12.26 -2.59 -7.18
N SER A 6 -11.98 -3.33 -8.25
CA SER A 6 -10.66 -3.96 -8.48
C SER A 6 -9.50 -2.96 -8.56
N LYS A 7 -9.72 -1.76 -9.10
CA LYS A 7 -8.70 -0.70 -9.13
C LYS A 7 -8.42 -0.16 -7.73
N ILE A 8 -9.47 -0.01 -6.92
CA ILE A 8 -9.34 0.45 -5.53
C ILE A 8 -8.60 -0.62 -4.70
N TYR A 9 -8.98 -1.89 -4.82
CA TYR A 9 -8.29 -3.00 -4.17
C TYR A 9 -6.81 -3.06 -4.53
N LYS A 10 -6.47 -2.93 -5.82
CA LYS A 10 -5.07 -2.93 -6.26
C LYS A 10 -4.27 -1.76 -5.70
N LEU A 11 -4.90 -0.59 -5.56
CA LEU A 11 -4.27 0.60 -5.00
C LEU A 11 -4.03 0.43 -3.49
N ILE A 12 -5.03 -0.03 -2.75
CA ILE A 12 -4.94 -0.23 -1.28
C ILE A 12 -3.95 -1.35 -0.93
N ASN A 13 -3.84 -2.39 -1.77
CA ASN A 13 -2.87 -3.48 -1.61
C ASN A 13 -1.44 -3.13 -2.07
N ASP A 14 -1.13 -1.85 -2.31
CA ASP A 14 0.25 -1.42 -2.52
C ASP A 14 0.97 -1.29 -1.17
N SER A 15 2.18 -1.87 -1.08
CA SER A 15 3.00 -1.87 0.13
C SER A 15 3.38 -0.46 0.63
N PHE A 16 3.26 0.55 -0.25
CA PHE A 16 3.46 1.95 0.07
C PHE A 16 2.56 2.42 1.23
N TYR A 17 1.30 1.98 1.25
CA TYR A 17 0.34 2.37 2.28
C TYR A 17 0.64 1.74 3.65
N CYS A 18 1.47 0.68 3.66
CA CYS A 18 2.00 0.02 4.84
C CYS A 18 3.42 0.47 5.22
N GLY A 19 3.91 1.55 4.62
CA GLY A 19 5.21 2.14 4.94
C GLY A 19 6.39 1.55 4.16
N GLN A 20 6.15 0.73 3.13
CA GLN A 20 7.22 0.18 2.30
C GLN A 20 7.23 0.84 0.92
N MET A 21 8.29 1.57 0.60
CA MET A 21 8.46 2.22 -0.69
C MET A 21 9.39 1.40 -1.59
N GLN A 22 8.96 1.11 -2.81
CA GLN A 22 9.83 0.49 -3.81
C GLN A 22 10.50 1.56 -4.67
N PHE A 23 11.82 1.58 -4.70
CA PHE A 23 12.60 2.49 -5.55
C PHE A 23 13.72 1.71 -6.25
N HIS A 24 13.74 1.74 -7.59
CA HIS A 24 14.69 0.96 -8.42
C HIS A 24 14.80 -0.53 -8.02
N GLY A 25 13.66 -1.16 -7.72
CA GLY A 25 13.61 -2.58 -7.34
C GLY A 25 14.10 -2.90 -5.92
N LYS A 26 14.47 -1.89 -5.13
CA LYS A 26 14.79 -2.02 -3.71
C LYS A 26 13.62 -1.56 -2.86
N VAL A 27 13.36 -2.28 -1.77
CA VAL A 27 12.34 -1.91 -0.78
C VAL A 27 13.02 -1.06 0.30
N TYR A 28 12.43 0.10 0.57
CA TYR A 28 12.85 1.04 1.60
C TYR A 28 11.74 1.20 2.62
N GLU A 29 12.08 1.34 3.89
CA GLU A 29 11.13 1.81 4.90
C GLU A 29 10.90 3.30 4.68
N GLY A 30 9.66 3.65 4.34
CA GLY A 30 9.21 5.02 4.27
C GLY A 30 9.20 5.63 5.67
N LYS A 31 9.59 6.89 5.76
CA LYS A 31 9.51 7.68 7.01
C LYS A 31 8.11 8.31 7.21
N HIS A 32 7.18 8.06 6.30
CA HIS A 32 5.82 8.57 6.38
C HIS A 32 4.98 7.74 7.35
N GLU A 33 3.97 8.37 7.94
CA GLU A 33 2.98 7.67 8.74
C GLU A 33 2.19 6.72 7.84
N THR A 34 2.13 5.45 8.23
CA THR A 34 1.41 4.42 7.47
C THR A 34 -0.08 4.74 7.49
N ILE A 35 -0.69 4.87 6.32
CA ILE A 35 -2.14 5.09 6.20
C ILE A 35 -2.90 3.84 6.65
N ILE A 36 -2.29 2.66 6.50
CA ILE A 36 -2.88 1.38 6.87
C ILE A 36 -1.87 0.60 7.70
N SER A 37 -2.31 0.05 8.83
CA SER A 37 -1.46 -0.83 9.62
C SER A 37 -1.13 -2.09 8.82
N ARG A 38 0.10 -2.58 8.94
CA ARG A 38 0.52 -3.81 8.29
C ARG A 38 -0.39 -5.00 8.65
N LYS A 39 -0.92 -5.00 9.87
CA LYS A 39 -1.90 -5.98 10.32
C LYS A 39 -3.17 -5.99 9.45
N LEU A 40 -3.74 -4.82 9.14
CA LEU A 40 -4.94 -4.74 8.29
C LEU A 40 -4.64 -5.15 6.84
N PHE A 41 -3.43 -4.90 6.36
CA PHE A 41 -2.97 -5.33 5.04
C PHE A 41 -2.82 -6.85 4.94
N ASP A 42 -2.23 -7.48 5.95
CA ASP A 42 -2.01 -8.93 5.97
C ASP A 42 -3.32 -9.73 6.14
N GLU A 43 -4.41 -9.09 6.60
CA GLU A 43 -5.73 -9.70 6.78
C GLU A 43 -6.62 -9.72 5.51
N CYS A 44 -6.18 -9.11 4.39
CA CYS A 44 -6.92 -9.01 3.12
C CYS A 44 -6.37 -9.89 1.99
#